data_AF-A0A2G1XW55-F1
#
_entry.id   AF-A0A2G1XW55-F1
#
_cell.length_a   1.000
_cell.length_b   1.000
_cell.length_c   1.000
_cell.angle_alpha   90.00
_cell.angle_beta   90.00
_cell.angle_gamma   90.00
#
_symmetry.space_group_name_H-M   'P 1'
#
loop_
_entity.id
_entity.type
_entity.pdbx_description
1 polymer ?
#
loop_
_entity_poly.entity_id
_entity_poly.type
_entity_poly.pdbx_seq_one_letter_code
_entity_poly.pdbx_strand_id
1 'polypeptide(L)'
;MNWLIHFHLFAAIAWIGGSIFMFVLGVTLLDKAKQRAVYPHIGPIFGYFEIVSLAVLLTSGLVMISNNGLLDLLLSGDTSLVVELLGKKLILVAFLVVMTLIHITIAFRTNNRERTALENFFSRGSSLLIFFINLFVLHYAIMIRSIL
;
A
#
# COMPACT_ATOMS: atom_id res chain seq x y z
N MET A 1 -19.85 -3.84 13.71
CA MET A 1 -18.51 -3.27 13.95
C MET A 1 -17.37 -4.30 13.84
N ASN A 2 -17.48 -5.50 14.43
CA ASN A 2 -16.37 -6.48 14.46
C ASN A 2 -15.94 -7.05 13.09
N TRP A 3 -16.83 -7.12 12.10
CA TRP A 3 -16.48 -7.70 10.78
C TRP A 3 -15.64 -6.78 9.89
N LEU A 4 -15.82 -5.46 9.99
CA LEU A 4 -15.10 -4.49 9.16
C LEU A 4 -13.60 -4.54 9.39
N ILE A 5 -13.17 -4.68 10.65
CA ILE A 5 -11.75 -4.82 10.98
C ILE A 5 -11.18 -6.13 10.42
N HIS A 6 -11.95 -7.22 10.38
CA HIS A 6 -11.49 -8.47 9.75
C HIS A 6 -11.26 -8.30 8.25
N PHE A 7 -12.17 -7.64 7.53
CA PHE A 7 -11.98 -7.32 6.12
C PHE A 7 -10.78 -6.39 5.88
N HIS A 8 -10.63 -5.36 6.72
CA HIS A 8 -9.49 -4.43 6.63
C HIS A 8 -8.16 -5.16 6.86
N LEU A 9 -8.08 -6.03 7.88
CA LEU A 9 -6.89 -6.81 8.19
C LEU A 9 -6.58 -7.83 7.09
N PHE A 10 -7.60 -8.51 6.54
CA PHE A 10 -7.42 -9.42 5.42
C PHE A 10 -6.83 -8.69 4.21
N ALA A 11 -7.37 -7.51 3.87
CA ALA A 11 -6.83 -6.68 2.79
C ALA A 11 -5.42 -6.16 3.10
N ALA A 12 -5.11 -5.84 4.36
CA ALA A 12 -3.78 -5.41 4.77
C ALA A 12 -2.75 -6.53 4.63
N ILE A 13 -3.10 -7.75 5.03
CA ILE A 13 -2.25 -8.94 4.88
C ILE A 13 -2.03 -9.25 3.40
N ALA A 14 -3.09 -9.19 2.60
CA ALA A 14 -3.02 -9.36 1.15
C ALA A 14 -2.05 -8.37 0.50
N TRP A 15 -2.20 -7.07 0.79
CA TRP A 15 -1.37 -5.98 0.28
C TRP A 15 0.10 -6.07 0.72
N ILE A 16 0.34 -6.19 2.04
CA ILE A 16 1.70 -6.27 2.58
C ILE A 16 2.37 -7.58 2.14
N GLY A 17 1.68 -8.71 2.25
CA GLY A 17 2.19 -10.02 1.85
C GLY A 17 2.48 -10.11 0.36
N GLY A 18 1.61 -9.55 -0.48
CA GLY A 18 1.81 -9.46 -1.91
C GLY A 18 3.07 -8.65 -2.25
N SER A 19 3.21 -7.46 -1.66
CA SER A 19 4.38 -6.59 -1.92
C SER A 19 5.70 -7.27 -1.51
N ILE A 20 5.70 -7.98 -0.37
CA ILE A 20 6.86 -8.80 0.07
C ILE A 20 7.14 -9.91 -0.94
N PHE A 21 6.12 -10.64 -1.41
CA PHE A 21 6.28 -11.70 -2.39
C PHE A 21 6.92 -11.18 -3.69
N MET A 22 6.41 -10.08 -4.24
CA MET A 22 6.95 -9.49 -5.46
C MET A 22 8.36 -8.93 -5.27
N PHE A 23 8.66 -8.37 -4.09
CA PHE A 23 10.00 -7.94 -3.74
C PHE A 23 10.99 -9.12 -3.71
N VAL A 24 10.62 -10.21 -3.03
CA VAL A 24 11.44 -11.43 -2.95
C VAL A 24 11.64 -12.02 -4.34
N LEU A 25 10.59 -12.12 -5.16
CA LEU A 25 10.72 -12.56 -6.56
C LEU A 25 11.69 -11.66 -7.34
N GLY A 26 11.59 -10.34 -7.13
CA GLY A 26 12.47 -9.30 -7.67
C GLY A 26 13.96 -9.51 -7.38
N VAL A 27 14.27 -9.89 -6.15
CA VAL A 27 15.65 -10.08 -5.66
C VAL A 27 16.18 -11.49 -5.96
N THR A 28 15.33 -12.51 -5.94
CA THR A 28 15.75 -13.92 -6.10
C THR A 28 15.83 -14.36 -7.56
N LEU A 29 14.99 -13.83 -8.45
CA LEU A 29 14.99 -14.21 -9.87
C LEU A 29 16.06 -13.42 -10.63
N LEU A 30 17.34 -13.72 -10.45
CA LEU A 30 18.44 -12.94 -11.05
C LEU A 30 18.56 -13.09 -12.57
N ASP A 31 18.11 -14.23 -13.11
CA ASP A 31 18.17 -14.56 -14.53
C ASP A 31 17.20 -13.69 -15.35
N LYS A 32 17.77 -12.89 -16.26
CA LYS A 32 17.02 -11.94 -17.10
C LYS A 32 16.09 -12.60 -18.10
N ALA A 33 16.42 -13.78 -18.61
CA ALA A 33 15.55 -14.50 -19.51
C ALA A 33 14.30 -14.98 -18.77
N LYS A 34 14.48 -15.52 -17.56
CA LYS A 34 13.35 -15.94 -16.71
C LYS A 34 12.51 -14.76 -16.23
N GLN A 35 13.12 -13.64 -15.84
CA GLN A 35 12.39 -12.40 -15.51
C GLN A 35 11.48 -11.95 -16.66
N ARG A 36 12.00 -11.95 -17.90
CA ARG A 36 11.25 -11.56 -19.10
C ARG A 36 10.10 -12.51 -19.43
N ALA A 37 10.21 -13.79 -19.07
CA ALA A 37 9.11 -14.75 -19.26
C ALA A 37 8.01 -14.60 -18.19
N VAL A 38 8.39 -14.35 -16.93
CA VAL A 38 7.46 -14.36 -15.79
C VAL A 38 6.77 -13.02 -15.57
N TYR A 39 7.52 -11.91 -15.58
CA TYR A 39 6.99 -10.60 -15.18
C TYR A 39 5.85 -10.05 -16.05
N PRO A 40 5.85 -10.22 -17.39
CA PRO A 40 4.74 -9.72 -18.20
C PRO A 40 3.40 -10.40 -17.91
N HIS A 41 3.42 -11.62 -17.34
CA HIS A 41 2.23 -12.39 -17.00
C HIS A 41 1.81 -12.16 -15.54
N ILE A 42 2.76 -12.24 -14.60
CA ILE A 42 2.48 -12.08 -13.17
C ILE A 42 2.25 -10.61 -12.79
N GLY A 43 2.98 -9.68 -13.41
CA GLY A 43 2.92 -8.25 -13.11
C GLY A 43 1.50 -7.68 -13.19
N PRO A 44 0.76 -7.85 -14.30
CA PRO A 44 -0.62 -7.37 -14.41
C PRO A 44 -1.57 -8.01 -13.41
N ILE A 45 -1.50 -9.33 -13.22
CA ILE A 45 -2.36 -10.06 -12.26
C ILE A 45 -2.16 -9.48 -10.86
N PHE A 46 -0.90 -9.32 -10.47
CA PHE A 46 -0.54 -8.75 -9.18
C PHE A 46 -0.98 -7.28 -9.08
N GLY A 47 -0.81 -6.48 -10.15
CA GLY A 47 -1.25 -5.08 -10.19
C GLY A 47 -2.76 -4.93 -9.98
N TYR A 48 -3.60 -5.76 -10.61
CA TYR A 48 -5.05 -5.73 -10.39
C TYR A 48 -5.42 -6.15 -8.97
N PHE A 49 -4.77 -7.19 -8.45
CA PHE A 49 -4.97 -7.66 -7.08
C PHE A 49 -4.65 -6.57 -6.05
N GLU A 50 -3.53 -5.85 -6.22
CA GLU A 50 -3.14 -4.75 -5.35
C GLU A 50 -4.13 -3.59 -5.42
N ILE A 51 -4.63 -3.22 -6.61
CA ILE A 51 -5.65 -2.17 -6.76
C ILE A 51 -6.91 -2.52 -5.97
N VAL A 52 -7.40 -3.76 -6.08
CA VAL A 52 -8.58 -4.23 -5.33
C VAL A 52 -8.30 -4.18 -3.83
N SER A 53 -7.14 -4.67 -3.39
CA SER A 53 -6.74 -4.65 -1.99
C SER A 53 -6.66 -3.23 -1.43
N LEU A 54 -6.08 -2.29 -2.19
CA LEU A 54 -6.03 -0.87 -1.82
C LEU A 54 -7.43 -0.26 -1.71
N ALA A 55 -8.31 -0.54 -2.66
CA ALA A 55 -9.68 -0.04 -2.62
C ALA A 55 -10.41 -0.53 -1.36
N VAL A 56 -10.26 -1.81 -1.00
CA VAL A 56 -10.81 -2.36 0.24
C VAL A 56 -10.18 -1.70 1.47
N LEU A 57 -8.86 -1.52 1.50
CA LEU A 57 -8.16 -0.87 2.61
C LEU A 57 -8.63 0.57 2.85
N LEU A 58 -8.71 1.38 1.78
CA LEU A 58 -9.13 2.77 1.87
C LEU A 58 -10.60 2.87 2.31
N THR A 59 -11.49 2.11 1.67
CA THR A 59 -12.92 2.14 1.99
C THR A 59 -13.20 1.65 3.41
N SER A 60 -12.69 0.48 3.80
CA SER A 60 -12.88 -0.04 5.15
C SER A 60 -12.20 0.83 6.21
N GLY A 61 -11.04 1.43 5.92
CA GLY A 61 -10.35 2.36 6.80
C GLY A 61 -11.17 3.63 7.06
N LEU A 62 -11.69 4.25 6.00
CA LEU A 62 -12.55 5.45 6.11
C LEU A 62 -13.84 5.15 6.87
N VAL A 63 -14.48 4.01 6.61
CA VAL A 63 -15.69 3.58 7.34
C VAL A 63 -15.39 3.38 8.83
N MET A 64 -14.26 2.76 9.19
CA MET A 64 -13.89 2.61 10.60
C MET A 64 -13.60 3.95 11.29
N ILE A 65 -12.95 4.89 10.60
CA ILE A 65 -12.69 6.24 11.12
C ILE A 65 -14.01 6.97 11.38
N SER A 66 -14.95 6.92 10.43
CA SER A 66 -16.26 7.56 10.57
C SER A 66 -17.10 6.93 11.69
N ASN A 67 -17.22 5.60 11.73
CA ASN A 67 -18.03 4.90 12.73
C ASN A 67 -17.53 5.08 14.17
N ASN A 68 -16.24 5.34 14.35
CA ASN A 68 -15.65 5.57 15.66
C ASN A 68 -15.62 7.06 16.06
N GLY A 69 -16.23 7.97 15.27
CA GLY A 69 -16.21 9.42 15.52
C GLY A 69 -14.83 10.06 15.39
N LEU A 70 -13.86 9.35 14.81
CA LEU A 70 -12.47 9.82 14.73
C LEU A 70 -12.29 10.91 13.66
N LEU A 71 -13.21 10.99 12.69
CA LEU A 71 -13.18 12.05 11.67
C LEU A 71 -13.42 13.43 12.28
N ASP A 72 -14.44 13.54 13.15
CA ASP A 72 -14.78 14.81 13.80
C ASP A 72 -13.65 15.25 14.74
N LEU A 73 -13.06 14.30 15.48
CA LEU A 73 -11.91 14.55 16.36
C LEU A 73 -10.67 15.03 15.60
N LEU A 74 -10.38 14.47 14.42
CA LEU A 74 -9.30 14.93 13.55
C LEU A 74 -9.49 16.38 13.08
N LEU A 75 -10.74 16.81 12.90
CA LEU A 75 -11.08 18.14 12.37
C LEU A 75 -11.31 19.18 13.47
N SER A 76 -11.54 18.75 14.72
CA SER A 76 -11.81 19.64 15.86
C SER A 76 -10.55 20.22 16.51
N GLY A 77 -9.36 19.82 16.06
CA GLY A 77 -8.07 20.22 16.68
C GLY A 77 -7.76 19.44 17.97
N ASP A 78 -8.34 18.25 18.15
CA ASP A 78 -8.01 17.37 19.26
C ASP A 78 -6.53 16.92 19.20
N THR A 79 -5.84 16.94 20.34
CA THR A 79 -4.42 16.60 20.47
C THR A 79 -4.18 15.32 21.25
N SER A 80 -5.20 14.47 21.40
CA SER A 80 -5.03 13.16 22.01
C SER A 80 -4.07 12.32 21.18
N LEU A 81 -3.33 11.44 21.85
CA LEU A 81 -2.33 10.59 21.21
C LEU A 81 -2.94 9.76 20.06
N VAL A 82 -4.17 9.27 20.22
CA VAL A 82 -4.84 8.48 19.18
C VAL A 82 -5.13 9.31 17.92
N VAL A 83 -5.52 10.58 18.07
CA VAL A 83 -5.79 11.49 16.95
C VAL A 83 -4.50 11.88 16.25
N GLU A 84 -3.43 12.18 16.99
CA GLU A 84 -2.12 12.46 16.39
C GLU A 84 -1.55 11.29 15.58
N LEU A 85 -1.62 10.07 16.14
CA LEU A 85 -1.16 8.86 15.46
C LEU A 85 -2.00 8.57 14.23
N LEU A 86 -3.33 8.76 14.30
CA LEU A 86 -4.22 8.61 13.16
C LEU A 86 -3.90 9.63 12.06
N GLY A 87 -3.67 10.90 12.41
CA GLY A 87 -3.28 11.94 11.46
C GLY A 87 -1.98 11.59 10.74
N LYS A 88 -0.94 11.18 11.47
CA LYS A 88 0.34 10.70 10.89
C LYS A 88 0.13 9.52 9.95
N LYS A 89 -0.70 8.54 10.35
CA LYS A 89 -1.06 7.39 9.52
C LYS A 89 -1.74 7.82 8.23
N LEU A 90 -2.73 8.73 8.29
CA LEU A 90 -3.47 9.19 7.11
C LEU A 90 -2.60 9.96 6.12
N ILE A 91 -1.67 10.78 6.60
CA ILE A 91 -0.68 11.46 5.74
C ILE A 91 0.18 10.43 4.99
N LEU A 92 0.67 9.39 5.70
CA LEU A 92 1.42 8.31 5.07
C LEU A 92 0.59 7.51 4.06
N VAL A 93 -0.67 7.20 4.39
CA VAL A 93 -1.59 6.52 3.47
C VAL A 93 -1.83 7.36 2.21
N ALA A 94 -2.04 8.68 2.35
CA ALA A 94 -2.20 9.57 1.20
C ALA A 94 -0.96 9.56 0.29
N PHE A 95 0.24 9.64 0.89
CA PHE A 95 1.49 9.58 0.14
C PHE A 95 1.69 8.20 -0.54
N LEU A 96 1.35 7.11 0.16
CA LEU A 96 1.36 5.76 -0.39
C LEU A 96 0.44 5.62 -1.61
N VAL A 97 -0.77 6.19 -1.56
CA VAL A 97 -1.71 6.17 -2.69
C VAL A 97 -1.10 6.88 -3.90
N VAL A 98 -0.53 8.07 -3.71
CA VAL A 98 0.13 8.82 -4.81
C VAL A 98 1.28 8.01 -5.41
N MET A 99 2.16 7.45 -4.57
CA MET A 99 3.27 6.61 -5.04
C MET A 99 2.78 5.36 -5.78
N THR A 100 1.71 4.74 -5.29
CA THR A 100 1.10 3.56 -5.93
C THR A 100 0.56 3.91 -7.31
N LEU A 101 -0.14 5.03 -7.47
CA LEU A 101 -0.66 5.47 -8.76
C LEU A 101 0.48 5.71 -9.76
N ILE A 102 1.58 6.35 -9.32
CA ILE A 102 2.78 6.55 -10.15
C ILE A 102 3.37 5.19 -10.55
N HIS A 103 3.59 4.31 -9.57
CA HIS A 103 4.18 2.99 -9.77
C HIS A 103 3.38 2.16 -10.79
N ILE A 104 2.07 2.04 -10.56
CA ILE A 104 1.16 1.25 -11.39
C ILE A 104 1.04 1.84 -12.80
N THR A 105 0.96 3.16 -12.94
CA THR A 105 0.91 3.82 -14.24
C THR A 105 2.14 3.49 -15.08
N ILE A 106 3.34 3.58 -14.49
CA ILE A 106 4.58 3.20 -15.18
C ILE A 106 4.57 1.70 -15.49
N ALA A 107 4.22 0.86 -14.51
CA ALA A 107 4.23 -0.60 -14.66
C ALA A 107 3.35 -1.08 -15.81
N PHE A 108 2.11 -0.61 -15.91
CA PHE A 108 1.21 -0.98 -17.00
C PHE A 108 1.67 -0.44 -18.36
N ARG A 109 2.15 0.81 -18.43
CA ARG A 109 2.64 1.40 -19.70
C ARG A 109 3.90 0.71 -20.24
N THR A 110 4.63 0.00 -19.38
CA THR A 110 5.89 -0.66 -19.74
C THR A 110 5.80 -2.18 -19.68
N ASN A 111 4.61 -2.78 -19.58
CA ASN A 111 4.51 -4.24 -19.39
C ASN A 111 5.09 -5.03 -20.58
N ASN A 112 4.86 -4.53 -21.79
CA ASN A 112 5.23 -5.21 -23.05
C ASN A 112 6.40 -4.54 -23.78
N ARG A 113 7.13 -3.65 -23.11
CA ARG A 113 8.29 -2.95 -23.70
C ARG A 113 9.36 -2.71 -22.65
N GLU A 114 10.56 -2.40 -23.09
CA GLU A 114 11.62 -2.02 -22.17
C GLU A 114 11.37 -0.62 -21.57
N ARG A 115 11.71 -0.48 -20.29
CA ARG A 115 11.64 0.77 -19.53
C ARG A 115 12.84 1.65 -19.88
N THR A 116 12.61 2.95 -20.02
CA THR A 116 13.69 3.94 -20.05
C THR A 116 14.40 4.02 -18.70
N ALA A 117 15.57 4.66 -18.65
CA ALA A 117 16.32 4.86 -17.40
C ALA A 117 15.49 5.61 -16.34
N LEU A 118 14.75 6.64 -16.75
CA LEU A 118 13.86 7.40 -15.86
C LEU A 118 12.70 6.53 -15.35
N GLU A 119 12.05 5.77 -16.23
CA GLU A 119 10.97 4.86 -15.84
C GLU A 119 11.46 3.79 -14.85
N ASN A 120 12.67 3.25 -15.06
CA ASN A 120 13.28 2.31 -14.12
C ASN A 120 13.57 2.96 -12.76
N PHE A 121 14.11 4.17 -12.75
CA PHE A 121 14.38 4.90 -11.51
C PHE A 121 13.10 5.14 -10.72
N PHE A 122 12.07 5.72 -11.34
CA PHE A 122 10.80 5.98 -10.68
C PHE A 122 10.05 4.70 -10.31
N SER A 123 10.06 3.66 -11.15
CA SER A 123 9.39 2.40 -10.84
C SER A 123 10.03 1.69 -9.64
N ARG A 124 11.37 1.62 -9.58
CA ARG A 124 12.08 0.98 -8.46
C ARG A 124 12.01 1.84 -7.20
N GLY A 125 12.23 3.15 -7.33
CA GLY A 125 12.17 4.10 -6.23
C GLY A 125 10.79 4.13 -5.57
N SER A 126 9.71 4.23 -6.36
CA SER A 126 8.34 4.18 -5.84
C SER A 126 8.04 2.84 -5.15
N SER A 127 8.46 1.70 -5.71
CA SER A 127 8.26 0.38 -5.08
C SER A 127 8.90 0.30 -3.70
N LEU A 128 10.17 0.72 -3.59
CA LEU A 128 10.92 0.68 -2.33
C LEU A 128 10.30 1.63 -1.30
N LEU A 129 9.91 2.82 -1.74
CA LEU A 129 9.29 3.82 -0.88
C LEU A 129 7.92 3.34 -0.37
N ILE A 130 7.08 2.77 -1.25
CA ILE A 130 5.80 2.14 -0.88
C ILE A 130 6.02 1.06 0.18
N PHE A 131 7.02 0.20 -0.01
CA PHE A 131 7.35 -0.85 0.95
C PHE A 131 7.66 -0.28 2.35
N PHE A 132 8.53 0.74 2.44
CA PHE A 132 8.83 1.36 3.74
C PHE A 132 7.64 2.10 4.34
N ILE A 133 6.86 2.84 3.54
CA ILE A 133 5.66 3.53 4.03
C ILE A 133 4.68 2.52 4.62
N ASN A 134 4.49 1.36 3.99
CA ASN A 134 3.62 0.31 4.52
C ASN A 134 4.04 -0.14 5.92
N LEU A 135 5.34 -0.26 6.20
CA LEU A 135 5.84 -0.60 7.54
C LEU A 135 5.48 0.47 8.58
N PHE A 136 5.58 1.75 8.21
CA PHE A 136 5.18 2.85 9.10
C PHE A 136 3.66 2.93 9.28
N VAL A 137 2.87 2.73 8.21
CA VAL A 137 1.40 2.66 8.29
C VAL A 137 0.98 1.52 9.22
N LEU A 138 1.61 0.35 9.12
CA LEU A 138 1.39 -0.78 10.02
C LEU A 138 1.79 -0.44 11.46
N HIS A 139 2.96 0.18 11.67
CA HIS A 139 3.41 0.63 12.98
C HIS A 139 2.37 1.55 13.65
N TYR A 140 1.90 2.58 12.96
CA TYR A 140 0.86 3.46 13.51
C TYR A 140 -0.46 2.73 13.74
N ALA A 141 -0.83 1.77 12.89
CA ALA A 141 -2.02 0.96 13.12
C ALA A 141 -1.93 0.12 14.40
N ILE A 142 -0.77 -0.46 14.69
CA ILE A 142 -0.50 -1.22 15.93
C ILE A 142 -0.58 -0.28 17.15
N MET A 143 0.06 0.89 17.07
CA MET A 143 0.04 1.88 18.16
C MET A 143 -1.37 2.40 18.46
N ILE A 144 -2.18 2.69 17.44
CA ILE A 144 -3.59 3.08 17.62
C ILE A 144 -4.37 1.95 18.29
N ARG A 145 -4.15 0.69 17.87
CA ARG A 145 -4.84 -0.47 18.42
C ARG A 145 -4.41 -0.83 19.85
N SER A 146 -3.23 -0.42 20.31
CA SER A 146 -2.85 -0.61 21.72
C SER A 146 -3.47 0.43 22.65
N ILE A 147 -4.00 1.52 22.11
CA ILE A 147 -4.67 2.59 22.88
C ILE A 147 -6.19 2.35 22.94
N LEU A 148 -6.78 1.85 21.85
CA LEU A 148 -8.22 1.52 21.73
C LEU A 148 -8.54 0.12 22.23
#